data_AF-A0A2H0U8W2-F1
#
_entry.id   AF-A0A2H0U8W2-F1
#
_cell.length_a   1.000
_cell.length_b   1.000
_cell.length_c   1.000
_cell.angle_alpha   90.00
_cell.angle_beta   90.00
_cell.angle_gamma   90.00
#
_symmetry.space_group_name_H-M   'P 1'
#
loop_
_entity.id
_entity.type
_entity.pdbx_description
1 polymer ?
#
loop_
_entity_poly.entity_id
_entity_poly.type
_entity_poly.pdbx_seq_one_letter_code
_entity_poly.pdbx_strand_id
1 'polypeptide(L)'
;MEIITPEIFIFIGAALSGLLGFMGSAIGMGLAGRAGAAVVAERPELFGRVLLLQALPGSQGIYGLVGAFLILSFSGALGGEDLTISIAQSIQYMIAALPIGLAGLVSAVHQG
;
A
#
# COMPACT_ATOMS: atom_id res chain seq x y z
N MET A 1 2.62 -8.43 -30.90
CA MET A 1 2.55 -7.76 -29.60
C MET A 1 3.18 -8.72 -28.61
N GLU A 2 4.41 -8.46 -28.15
CA GLU A 2 4.99 -9.25 -27.07
C GLU A 2 4.30 -8.86 -25.77
N ILE A 3 3.74 -9.85 -25.07
CA ILE A 3 3.03 -9.65 -23.79
C ILE A 3 4.04 -9.50 -22.64
N ILE A 4 5.26 -10.00 -22.82
CA ILE A 4 6.32 -9.96 -21.80
C ILE A 4 7.35 -8.92 -22.24
N THR A 5 7.07 -7.66 -21.94
CA THR A 5 8.06 -6.60 -22.04
C THR A 5 8.81 -6.45 -20.71
N PRO A 6 10.09 -6.04 -20.70
CA PRO A 6 10.86 -5.93 -19.46
C PRO A 6 10.15 -5.09 -18.39
N GLU A 7 9.53 -3.98 -18.76
CA GLU A 7 8.89 -3.04 -17.85
C GLU A 7 7.62 -3.56 -17.15
N ILE A 8 7.00 -4.64 -17.64
CA ILE A 8 5.73 -5.15 -17.08
C ILE A 8 5.85 -5.49 -15.59
N PHE A 9 6.99 -6.02 -15.16
CA PHE A 9 7.22 -6.42 -13.77
C PHE A 9 7.39 -5.22 -12.83
N ILE A 10 7.87 -4.07 -13.33
CA ILE A 10 7.91 -2.82 -12.56
C ILE A 10 6.47 -2.40 -12.23
N PHE A 11 5.59 -2.38 -13.24
CA PHE A 11 4.20 -1.98 -13.05
C PHE A 11 3.44 -2.94 -12.15
N ILE A 12 3.68 -4.25 -12.28
CA ILE A 12 3.13 -5.24 -11.35
C ILE A 12 3.63 -4.97 -9.92
N GLY A 13 4.93 -4.72 -9.74
CA GLY A 13 5.49 -4.38 -8.43
C GLY A 13 4.83 -3.14 -7.82
N ALA A 14 4.75 -2.05 -8.58
CA ALA A 14 4.10 -0.81 -8.12
C ALA A 14 2.63 -1.04 -7.77
N ALA A 15 1.90 -1.79 -8.59
CA ALA A 15 0.50 -2.15 -8.33
C ALA A 15 0.36 -2.99 -7.06
N LEU A 16 1.22 -3.98 -6.83
CA LEU A 16 1.19 -4.83 -5.64
C LEU A 16 1.48 -4.03 -4.36
N SER A 17 2.47 -3.13 -4.39
CA SER A 17 2.78 -2.26 -3.25
C SER A 17 1.58 -1.40 -2.87
N GLY A 18 0.98 -0.71 -3.84
CA GLY A 18 -0.17 0.16 -3.62
C GLY A 18 -1.43 -0.61 -3.20
N LEU A 19 -1.82 -1.62 -3.99
CA LEU A 19 -3.06 -2.37 -3.81
C LEU A 19 -3.14 -3.03 -2.43
N LEU A 20 -2.09 -3.75 -2.03
CA LEU A 20 -2.08 -4.46 -0.75
C LEU A 20 -2.07 -3.50 0.44
N GLY A 21 -1.35 -2.37 0.33
CA GLY A 21 -1.39 -1.31 1.34
C GLY A 21 -2.78 -0.68 1.50
N PHE A 22 -3.43 -0.32 0.39
CA PHE A 22 -4.78 0.24 0.42
C PHE A 22 -5.81 -0.76 0.95
N MET A 23 -5.72 -2.03 0.53
CA MET A 23 -6.59 -3.10 1.03
C MET A 23 -6.42 -3.27 2.55
N GLY A 24 -5.18 -3.32 3.05
CA GLY A 24 -4.89 -3.37 4.47
C GLY A 24 -5.55 -2.22 5.23
N SER A 25 -5.31 -0.98 4.78
CA SER A 25 -5.88 0.20 5.42
C SER A 25 -7.41 0.16 5.45
N ALA A 26 -8.07 -0.18 4.35
CA ALA A 26 -9.53 -0.26 4.31
C ALA A 26 -10.08 -1.28 5.31
N ILE A 27 -9.44 -2.45 5.42
CA ILE A 27 -9.85 -3.50 6.37
C ILE A 27 -9.63 -3.03 7.81
N GLY A 28 -8.43 -2.56 8.15
CA GLY A 28 -8.08 -2.14 9.51
C GLY A 28 -8.91 -0.96 9.99
N MET A 29 -9.06 0.09 9.17
CA MET A 29 -9.90 1.24 9.51
C MET A 29 -11.38 0.82 9.70
N GLY A 30 -11.84 -0.16 8.92
CA GLY A 30 -13.18 -0.74 9.06
C GLY A 30 -13.37 -1.50 10.37
N LEU A 31 -12.36 -2.26 10.83
CA LEU A 31 -12.39 -2.94 12.14
C LEU A 31 -12.46 -1.93 13.28
N ALA A 32 -11.50 -1.00 13.34
CA ALA A 32 -11.41 0.01 14.39
C ALA A 32 -12.65 0.92 14.40
N GLY A 33 -13.18 1.28 13.24
CA GLY A 33 -14.39 2.10 13.11
C GLY A 33 -15.63 1.41 13.70
N ARG A 34 -15.81 0.10 13.45
CA ARG A 34 -16.94 -0.65 14.04
C ARG A 34 -16.84 -0.76 15.56
N ALA A 35 -15.64 -1.03 16.08
CA ALA A 35 -15.40 -1.06 17.53
C ALA A 35 -15.58 0.33 18.15
N GLY A 36 -15.07 1.36 17.49
CA GLY A 36 -15.14 2.75 17.90
C GLY A 36 -16.57 3.32 17.94
N ALA A 37 -17.43 2.94 17.00
CA ALA A 37 -18.81 3.41 16.95
C ALA A 37 -19.60 3.07 18.22
N ALA A 38 -19.42 1.87 18.77
CA ALA A 38 -20.06 1.47 20.03
C ALA A 38 -19.54 2.28 21.22
N VAL A 39 -18.23 2.55 21.26
CA VAL A 39 -17.62 3.37 22.32
C VAL A 39 -18.12 4.81 22.27
N VAL A 40 -18.19 5.41 21.08
CA VAL A 40 -18.64 6.79 20.90
C VAL A 40 -20.13 6.97 21.18
N ALA A 41 -20.95 5.93 20.94
CA ALA A 41 -22.37 5.96 21.28
C ALA A 41 -22.61 6.09 22.80
N GLU A 42 -21.81 5.41 23.62
CA GLU A 42 -21.89 5.48 25.09
C GLU A 42 -21.07 6.64 25.69
N ARG A 43 -19.95 6.99 25.05
CA ARG A 43 -18.96 7.96 25.55
C ARG A 43 -18.53 8.93 24.43
N PRO A 44 -19.39 9.90 24.07
CA PRO A 44 -19.13 10.81 22.95
C PRO A 44 -17.89 11.68 23.14
N GLU A 45 -17.49 11.95 24.38
CA GLU A 45 -16.27 12.68 24.73
C GLU A 45 -14.97 11.97 24.28
N LEU A 46 -15.04 10.68 23.99
CA LEU A 46 -13.90 9.89 23.50
C LEU A 46 -13.74 9.92 21.97
N PHE A 47 -14.61 10.62 21.23
CA PHE A 47 -14.60 10.65 19.76
C PHE A 47 -13.22 10.93 19.18
N GLY A 48 -12.51 11.96 19.66
CA GLY A 48 -11.20 12.32 19.12
C GLY A 48 -10.13 11.22 19.31
N ARG A 49 -10.17 10.50 20.43
CA ARG A 49 -9.24 9.37 20.69
C ARG A 49 -9.58 8.18 19.82
N VAL A 50 -10.88 7.88 19.67
CA VAL A 50 -11.36 6.80 18.81
C VAL A 50 -11.03 7.07 17.35
N LEU A 51 -11.23 8.31 16.87
CA LEU A 51 -10.88 8.72 15.51
C LEU A 51 -9.38 8.56 15.23
N LEU A 52 -8.52 8.91 16.19
CA LEU A 52 -7.08 8.70 16.07
C LEU A 52 -6.73 7.21 15.93
N LEU A 53 -7.29 6.35 16.79
CA LEU A 53 -7.06 4.91 16.74
C LEU A 53 -7.56 4.31 15.42
N GLN A 54 -8.74 4.75 14.95
CA GLN A 54 -9.28 4.35 13.65
C GLN A 54 -8.40 4.79 12.48
N ALA A 55 -7.65 5.89 12.59
CA ALA A 55 -6.79 6.38 11.53
C ALA A 55 -5.44 5.64 11.44
N LEU A 56 -4.98 4.95 12.49
CA LEU A 56 -3.68 4.27 12.51
C LEU A 56 -3.49 3.28 11.35
N PRO A 57 -4.46 2.39 11.04
CA PRO A 57 -4.33 1.48 9.90
C PRO A 57 -4.23 2.20 8.55
N GLY A 58 -4.72 3.45 8.45
CA GLY A 58 -4.69 4.27 7.24
C GLY A 58 -3.27 4.60 6.73
N SER A 59 -2.28 4.59 7.62
CA SER A 59 -0.87 4.81 7.27
C SER A 59 -0.34 3.79 6.26
N GLN A 60 -0.85 2.55 6.28
CA GLN A 60 -0.36 1.47 5.42
C GLN A 60 -0.67 1.71 3.93
N GLY A 61 -1.76 2.40 3.62
CA GLY A 61 -2.08 2.85 2.27
C GLY A 61 -1.11 3.92 1.78
N ILE A 62 -0.68 4.83 2.67
CA ILE A 62 0.34 5.83 2.34
C ILE A 62 1.69 5.14 2.08
N TYR A 63 2.10 4.19 2.92
CA TYR A 63 3.35 3.44 2.70
C TYR A 63 3.31 2.63 1.40
N GLY A 64 2.18 1.98 1.09
CA GLY A 64 1.98 1.28 -0.17
C GLY A 64 2.07 2.19 -1.40
N LEU A 65 1.45 3.39 -1.33
CA LEU A 65 1.52 4.41 -2.37
C LEU A 65 2.94 4.97 -2.56
N VAL A 66 3.63 5.30 -1.46
CA VAL A 66 5.02 5.75 -1.51
C VAL A 66 5.91 4.66 -2.10
N GLY A 67 5.73 3.40 -1.70
CA GLY A 67 6.44 2.27 -2.28
C GLY A 67 6.22 2.14 -3.79
N ALA A 68 4.97 2.26 -4.25
CA ALA A 68 4.64 2.26 -5.68
C ALA A 68 5.34 3.41 -6.42
N PHE A 69 5.32 4.61 -5.87
CA PHE A 69 5.98 5.77 -6.46
C PHE A 69 7.50 5.63 -6.50
N LEU A 70 8.12 5.10 -5.44
CA LEU A 70 9.56 4.84 -5.40
C LEU A 70 9.98 3.78 -6.42
N ILE A 71 9.18 2.72 -6.61
CA ILE A 71 9.41 1.70 -7.65
C ILE A 71 9.39 2.33 -9.03
N LEU A 72 8.36 3.12 -9.35
CA LEU A 72 8.22 3.79 -10.65
C LEU A 72 9.32 4.84 -10.89
N SER A 73 9.69 5.58 -9.85
CA SER A 73 10.73 6.62 -9.93
C SER A 73 12.12 6.00 -10.12
N PHE A 74 12.51 5.06 -9.26
CA PHE A 74 13.86 4.48 -9.29
C PHE A 74 14.09 3.51 -10.46
N SER A 75 13.03 2.98 -11.06
CA SER A 75 13.14 2.20 -12.30
C SER A 75 13.27 3.06 -13.56
N GLY A 76 13.03 4.37 -13.45
CA GLY A 76 12.97 5.28 -14.61
C GLY A 76 11.63 5.27 -15.34
N ALA A 77 10.61 4.55 -14.84
CA ALA A 77 9.31 4.41 -15.49
C ALA A 77 8.54 5.73 -15.65
N LEU A 78 8.89 6.75 -14.87
CA LEU A 78 8.31 8.10 -14.94
C LEU A 78 9.10 9.07 -15.84
N GLY A 79 10.25 8.66 -16.37
CA GLY A 79 11.22 9.56 -17.02
C GLY A 79 10.91 9.94 -18.46
N GLY A 80 9.95 9.29 -19.13
CA GLY A 80 9.52 9.63 -20.50
C GLY A 80 10.52 9.29 -21.62
N GLU A 81 11.70 8.79 -21.29
CA GLU A 81 12.68 8.23 -22.24
C GLU A 81 12.49 6.71 -22.41
N ASP A 82 13.08 6.12 -23.46
CA ASP A 82 13.05 4.68 -23.67
C ASP A 82 13.70 3.97 -22.47
N LEU A 83 12.91 3.20 -21.72
CA LEU A 83 13.38 2.42 -20.58
C LEU A 83 14.31 1.29 -21.04
N THR A 84 15.62 1.53 -20.97
CA THR A 84 16.62 0.49 -21.16
C THR A 84 16.79 -0.32 -19.87
N ILE A 85 15.85 -1.23 -19.59
CA ILE A 85 15.89 -2.12 -18.43
C ILE A 85 15.86 -3.59 -18.84
N SER A 86 16.64 -4.42 -18.15
CA SER A 86 16.57 -5.88 -18.34
C SER A 86 15.37 -6.48 -17.61
N ILE A 87 14.88 -7.63 -18.11
CA ILE A 87 13.85 -8.43 -17.44
C ILE A 87 14.28 -8.81 -16.01
N ALA A 88 15.58 -9.08 -15.79
CA ALA A 88 16.08 -9.43 -14.47
C ALA A 88 15.93 -8.27 -13.47
N GLN A 89 16.25 -7.05 -13.88
CA GLN A 89 16.10 -5.86 -13.04
C GLN A 89 14.62 -5.55 -12.74
N SER A 90 13.73 -5.69 -13.72
CA SER A 90 12.31 -5.44 -13.49
C SER A 90 11.68 -6.43 -12.50
N ILE A 91 12.09 -7.70 -12.53
CA ILE A 91 11.71 -8.71 -11.52
C ILE A 91 12.25 -8.34 -10.13
N GLN A 92 13.45 -7.77 -10.02
CA GLN A 92 13.99 -7.30 -8.73
C GLN A 92 13.12 -6.21 -8.12
N TYR A 93 12.64 -5.23 -8.92
CA TYR A 93 11.68 -4.23 -8.44
C TYR A 93 10.37 -4.86 -7.97
N MET A 94 9.85 -5.86 -8.70
CA MET A 94 8.65 -6.59 -8.29
C MET A 94 8.85 -7.30 -6.95
N ILE A 95 9.96 -8.01 -6.78
CA ILE A 95 10.28 -8.72 -5.53
C ILE A 95 10.42 -7.73 -4.36
N ALA A 96 11.03 -6.57 -4.59
CA ALA A 96 11.16 -5.52 -3.58
C ALA A 96 9.80 -4.92 -3.15
N ALA A 97 8.78 -4.97 -4.02
CA ALA A 97 7.44 -4.49 -3.72
C ALA A 97 6.64 -5.40 -2.77
N LEU A 98 6.90 -6.72 -2.83
CA LEU A 98 6.17 -7.72 -2.05
C LEU A 98 6.22 -7.48 -0.53
N PRO A 99 7.39 -7.25 0.12
CA PRO A 99 7.42 -6.99 1.55
C PRO A 99 6.68 -5.71 1.93
N ILE A 100 6.69 -4.67 1.07
CA ILE A 100 5.98 -3.41 1.34
C ILE A 100 4.47 -3.66 1.36
N GLY A 101 3.94 -4.26 0.29
CA GLY A 101 2.51 -4.51 0.16
C GLY A 101 1.98 -5.51 1.19
N LEU A 102 2.65 -6.66 1.36
CA LEU A 102 2.22 -7.71 2.29
C LEU A 102 2.31 -7.27 3.75
N ALA A 103 3.39 -6.57 4.14
CA ALA A 103 3.49 -6.02 5.50
C ALA A 103 2.42 -4.95 5.73
N GLY A 104 2.12 -4.11 4.72
CA GLY A 104 1.03 -3.14 4.79
C GLY A 104 -0.33 -3.80 5.02
N LEU A 105 -0.64 -4.87 4.27
CA LEU A 105 -1.86 -5.65 4.44
C LEU A 105 -1.96 -6.26 5.84
N VAL A 106 -0.94 -7.01 6.26
CA VAL A 106 -0.96 -7.72 7.55
C VAL A 106 -0.98 -6.75 8.72
N SER A 107 -0.10 -5.75 8.72
CA SER A 107 0.02 -4.82 9.84
C SER A 107 -1.20 -3.92 10.01
N ALA A 108 -1.87 -3.49 8.93
CA ALA A 108 -3.08 -2.70 9.03
C ALA A 108 -4.21 -3.48 9.69
N VAL A 109 -4.36 -4.77 9.35
CA VAL A 109 -5.39 -5.64 9.94
C VAL A 109 -5.17 -5.81 11.45
N HIS A 110 -3.92 -5.86 11.91
CA HIS A 110 -3.62 -5.96 13.35
C HIS A 110 -3.71 -4.62 14.10
N GLN A 111 -3.71 -3.49 13.38
CA GLN A 111 -3.92 -2.16 13.95
C GLN A 111 -5.40 -1.79 14.08
N GLY A 112 -6.27 -2.45 13.30
CA GLY A 112 -7.71 -2.26 13.30
C GLY A 112 -8.41 -3.02 14.41
#